data_AF-A0A3A4ZM61-F1
#
_entry.id   AF-A0A3A4ZM61-F1
#
_cell.length_a   1.000
_cell.length_b   1.000
_cell.length_c   1.000
_cell.angle_alpha   90.00
_cell.angle_beta   90.00
_cell.angle_gamma   90.00
#
_symmetry.space_group_name_H-M   'P 1'
#
loop_
_entity.id
_entity.type
_entity.pdbx_description
1 polymer ?
#
loop_
_entity_poly.entity_id
_entity_poly.type
_entity_poly.pdbx_seq_one_letter_code
_entity_poly.pdbx_strand_id
1 'polypeptide(L)'
;MRSRILVAGILLLVAALPALAAKTAGEYVAEAQALANGGKLADALALLQQGAKEHPRSIDIHVYLGLYTGQSAGQTTNYVDAGRLITESFAFLDKAVELGPENPTGYFYRGMMAVRVPVFLGKLPAGISDMKTVIAMSEKSKGAVPPEMLLPAYEALGGAYEASGNPVDARATYEALMKIAPGSDAAKNAEERISALAAAAPKERPKALLPQSDDSAEIAALKKRIEAEPANAKPILDLAGALLAAGRFEDAREAIRAHNEIDPSNAAAYRILFAAVGAIAQQGYDARIAGDTNFRTNLAFESMSAAEKVVELDPNDVTARLQRGIMGVAMPFFVGKFDQGLADLEHVLKNTTSPADSAEAMYWLGAARERQAMRFWLDVATKFPDSDAAALAMASMKPVVARPDLSKQPRPFTTIDFVLGFRDELAPQVAVWIEDASGAHVKTVFVSGFAGHVKGRQVTLPVWAEMSKFAGADAVTGASIDVGHYVYAWDCTGLDGKPVKPGRYTAKVEVSHWPSMKYQLAEAAFTVGKKEETARVETGDYVPSLVVTYYPR
;
A
#
# COMPACT_ATOMS: atom_id res chain seq x y z
N MET A 1 75.63 -13.96 49.66
CA MET A 1 76.09 -14.88 48.60
C MET A 1 74.98 -15.91 48.37
N ARG A 2 74.57 -16.10 47.12
CA ARG A 2 73.30 -16.74 46.70
C ARG A 2 73.10 -18.14 47.28
N SER A 3 71.93 -18.40 47.86
CA SER A 3 71.46 -19.75 48.21
C SER A 3 70.41 -20.20 47.19
N ARG A 4 70.68 -21.30 46.50
CA ARG A 4 69.76 -22.01 45.60
C ARG A 4 69.11 -23.12 46.40
N ILE A 5 67.78 -23.18 46.44
CA ILE A 5 67.06 -24.41 46.77
C ILE A 5 65.97 -24.64 45.72
N LEU A 6 66.04 -25.84 45.16
CA LEU A 6 65.19 -26.48 44.17
C LEU A 6 63.78 -26.71 44.75
N VAL A 7 62.72 -26.40 44.01
CA VAL A 7 61.36 -26.88 44.32
C VAL A 7 60.84 -27.65 43.11
N ALA A 8 60.39 -28.88 43.40
CA ALA A 8 59.89 -29.87 42.47
C ALA A 8 58.59 -29.41 41.78
N GLY A 9 58.50 -29.67 40.47
CA GLY A 9 57.30 -29.44 39.67
C GLY A 9 56.29 -30.60 39.85
N ILE A 10 55.06 -30.24 40.20
CA ILE A 10 53.89 -31.12 40.17
C ILE A 10 53.29 -31.04 38.77
N LEU A 11 53.23 -32.17 38.06
CA LEU A 11 52.47 -32.33 36.81
C LEU A 11 50.97 -32.36 37.11
N LEU A 12 50.23 -31.41 36.55
CA LEU A 12 48.77 -31.38 36.52
C LEU A 12 48.29 -32.02 35.20
N LEU A 13 47.66 -33.19 35.30
CA LEU A 13 46.92 -33.81 34.19
C LEU A 13 45.62 -33.01 33.99
N VAL A 14 45.52 -32.25 32.90
CA VAL A 14 44.26 -31.66 32.43
C VAL A 14 43.55 -32.70 31.56
N ALA A 15 42.44 -33.22 32.04
CA ALA A 15 41.52 -34.02 31.23
C ALA A 15 40.87 -33.09 30.19
N ALA A 16 41.19 -33.28 28.91
CA ALA A 16 40.52 -32.61 27.81
C ALA A 16 39.09 -33.16 27.69
N LEU A 17 38.10 -32.39 28.16
CA LEU A 17 36.71 -32.58 27.75
C LEU A 17 36.62 -32.25 26.25
N PRO A 18 35.98 -33.08 25.42
CA PRO A 18 35.75 -32.71 24.03
C PRO A 18 34.84 -31.49 24.02
N ALA A 19 35.31 -30.39 23.43
CA ALA A 19 34.45 -29.27 23.11
C ALA A 19 33.32 -29.78 22.22
N LEU A 20 32.06 -29.71 22.68
CA LEU A 20 30.91 -29.90 21.82
C LEU A 20 31.07 -28.89 20.68
N ALA A 21 31.23 -29.38 19.44
CA ALA A 21 31.27 -28.51 18.29
C ALA A 21 29.97 -27.69 18.25
N ALA A 22 30.09 -26.36 18.15
CA ALA A 22 28.93 -25.49 18.01
C ALA A 22 28.16 -25.89 16.75
N LYS A 23 26.85 -26.12 16.92
CA LYS A 23 25.97 -26.58 15.86
C LYS A 23 25.96 -25.56 14.71
N THR A 24 26.08 -26.03 13.48
CA THR A 24 26.05 -25.19 12.27
C THR A 24 24.64 -24.69 11.99
N ALA A 25 24.51 -23.59 11.25
CA ALA A 25 23.21 -23.07 10.85
C ALA A 25 22.36 -24.11 10.07
N GLY A 26 23.01 -24.91 9.21
CA GLY A 26 22.33 -25.97 8.46
C GLY A 26 21.79 -27.09 9.36
N GLU A 27 22.52 -27.47 10.40
CA GLU A 27 22.03 -28.44 11.39
C GLU A 27 20.85 -27.88 12.21
N TYR A 28 20.87 -26.57 12.54
CA TYR A 28 19.73 -25.91 13.21
C TYR A 28 18.47 -26.00 12.36
N VAL A 29 18.60 -25.67 11.07
CA VAL A 29 17.51 -25.73 10.10
C VAL A 29 17.00 -27.15 9.92
N ALA A 30 17.88 -28.13 9.68
CA ALA A 30 17.48 -29.52 9.43
C ALA A 30 16.71 -30.12 10.61
N GLU A 31 17.16 -29.88 11.85
CA GLU A 31 16.46 -30.37 13.03
C GLU A 31 15.13 -29.62 13.27
N ALA A 32 15.09 -28.31 13.01
CA ALA A 32 13.85 -27.55 13.09
C ALA A 32 12.80 -28.02 12.07
N GLN A 33 13.22 -28.36 10.85
CA GLN A 33 12.36 -28.96 9.84
C GLN A 33 11.82 -30.33 10.29
N ALA A 34 12.68 -31.17 10.88
CA ALA A 34 12.25 -32.46 11.42
C ALA A 34 11.21 -32.29 12.56
N LEU A 35 11.42 -31.33 13.45
CA LEU A 35 10.47 -30.98 14.51
C LEU A 35 9.13 -30.48 13.94
N ALA A 36 9.17 -29.54 12.99
CA ALA A 36 7.97 -29.01 12.35
C ALA A 36 7.18 -30.09 11.60
N ASN A 37 7.86 -30.97 10.86
CA ASN A 37 7.24 -32.12 10.18
C ASN A 37 6.63 -33.12 11.17
N GLY A 38 7.18 -33.22 12.39
CA GLY A 38 6.62 -33.98 13.50
C GLY A 38 5.49 -33.26 14.26
N GLY A 39 5.00 -32.11 13.77
CA GLY A 39 3.95 -31.32 14.42
C GLY A 39 4.41 -30.48 15.62
N LYS A 40 5.71 -30.43 15.90
CA LYS A 40 6.31 -29.71 17.03
C LYS A 40 6.78 -28.31 16.62
N LEU A 41 5.85 -27.49 16.12
CA LEU A 41 6.16 -26.18 15.56
C LEU A 41 6.78 -25.21 16.59
N ALA A 42 6.32 -25.27 17.84
CA ALA A 42 6.87 -24.46 18.94
C ALA A 42 8.33 -24.82 19.25
N ASP A 43 8.67 -26.11 19.26
CA ASP A 43 10.04 -26.58 19.50
C ASP A 43 10.96 -26.19 18.33
N ALA A 44 10.46 -26.28 17.09
CA ALA A 44 11.17 -25.83 15.90
C ALA A 44 11.50 -24.33 15.96
N LEU A 45 10.53 -23.51 16.38
CA LEU A 45 10.74 -22.06 16.56
C LEU A 45 11.76 -21.76 17.67
N ALA A 46 11.66 -22.42 18.82
CA ALA A 46 12.61 -22.23 19.92
C ALA A 46 14.04 -22.59 19.49
N LEU A 47 14.18 -23.70 18.75
CA LEU A 47 15.47 -24.15 18.23
C LEU A 47 16.06 -23.15 17.22
N LEU A 48 15.24 -22.63 16.30
CA LEU A 48 15.69 -21.63 15.34
C LEU A 48 16.01 -20.29 15.99
N GLN A 49 15.29 -19.89 17.03
CA GLN A 49 15.60 -18.68 17.80
C GLN A 49 16.96 -18.79 18.50
N GLN A 50 17.29 -19.98 19.02
CA GLN A 50 18.64 -20.25 19.50
C GLN A 50 19.66 -20.18 18.37
N GLY A 51 19.38 -20.84 17.24
CA GLY A 51 20.23 -20.81 16.05
C GLY A 51 20.49 -19.37 15.56
N ALA A 52 19.50 -18.48 15.62
CA ALA A 52 19.65 -17.07 15.23
C ALA A 52 20.54 -16.27 16.17
N LYS A 53 20.63 -16.63 17.46
CA LYS A 53 21.58 -16.01 18.40
C LYS A 53 23.02 -16.39 18.07
N GLU A 54 23.24 -17.64 17.65
CA GLU A 54 24.57 -18.17 17.32
C GLU A 54 24.99 -17.82 15.88
N HIS A 55 24.02 -17.73 14.96
CA HIS A 55 24.23 -17.48 13.53
C HIS A 55 23.33 -16.33 13.02
N PRO A 56 23.51 -15.09 13.52
CA PRO A 56 22.59 -13.97 13.26
C PRO A 56 22.55 -13.50 11.80
N ARG A 57 23.44 -14.01 10.94
CA ARG A 57 23.48 -13.70 9.50
C ARG A 57 23.06 -14.87 8.62
N SER A 58 22.58 -15.97 9.20
CA SER A 58 22.09 -17.11 8.42
C SER A 58 20.75 -16.76 7.75
N ILE A 59 20.73 -16.78 6.41
CA ILE A 59 19.52 -16.55 5.62
C ILE A 59 18.48 -17.64 5.93
N ASP A 60 18.89 -18.91 5.89
CA ASP A 60 17.97 -20.04 6.06
C ASP A 60 17.30 -20.04 7.44
N ILE A 61 18.03 -19.72 8.51
CA ILE A 61 17.43 -19.62 9.85
C ILE A 61 16.32 -18.56 9.87
N HIS A 62 16.56 -17.39 9.27
CA HIS A 62 15.55 -16.32 9.21
C HIS A 62 14.37 -16.71 8.32
N VAL A 63 14.60 -17.43 7.21
CA VAL A 63 13.54 -18.00 6.37
C VAL A 63 12.64 -18.91 7.18
N TYR A 64 13.20 -19.90 7.89
CA TYR A 64 12.41 -20.89 8.61
C TYR A 64 11.75 -20.29 9.87
N LEU A 65 12.39 -19.30 10.52
CA LEU A 65 11.73 -18.51 11.58
C LEU A 65 10.49 -17.81 11.03
N GLY A 66 10.61 -17.14 9.90
CA GLY A 66 9.49 -16.49 9.23
C GLY A 66 8.37 -17.47 8.89
N LEU A 67 8.70 -18.55 8.16
CA LEU A 67 7.75 -19.57 7.75
C LEU A 67 6.96 -20.16 8.93
N TYR A 68 7.65 -20.61 9.97
CA TYR A 68 7.01 -21.28 11.12
C TYR A 68 6.26 -20.30 12.03
N THR A 69 6.69 -19.04 12.09
CA THR A 69 5.93 -17.99 12.80
C THR A 69 4.62 -17.71 12.07
N GLY A 70 4.63 -17.57 10.75
CA GLY A 70 3.42 -17.38 9.96
C GLY A 70 2.49 -18.60 9.98
N GLN A 71 3.04 -19.82 9.98
CA GLN A 71 2.24 -21.03 10.18
C GLN A 71 1.56 -21.04 11.57
N SER A 72 2.25 -20.57 12.61
CA SER A 72 1.66 -20.43 13.95
C SER A 72 0.51 -19.41 13.95
N ALA A 73 0.59 -18.35 13.13
CA ALA A 73 -0.49 -17.38 12.97
C ALA A 73 -1.76 -18.01 12.39
N GLY A 74 -1.62 -18.98 11.47
CA GLY A 74 -2.76 -19.70 10.91
C GLY A 74 -3.38 -20.75 11.85
N GLN A 75 -2.68 -21.12 12.93
CA GLN A 75 -3.15 -22.11 13.92
C GLN A 75 -3.83 -21.48 15.13
N THR A 76 -3.61 -20.19 15.39
CA THR A 76 -4.25 -19.49 16.51
C THR A 76 -5.66 -19.04 16.15
N THR A 77 -6.59 -19.14 17.12
CA THR A 77 -7.94 -18.59 17.00
C THR A 77 -8.04 -17.16 17.52
N ASN A 78 -6.98 -16.63 18.15
CA ASN A 78 -6.92 -15.24 18.61
C ASN A 78 -6.41 -14.34 17.48
N TYR A 79 -7.30 -13.50 16.94
CA TYR A 79 -6.98 -12.60 15.84
C TYR A 79 -5.89 -11.56 16.18
N VAL A 80 -5.78 -11.14 17.45
CA VAL A 80 -4.71 -10.22 17.88
C VAL A 80 -3.35 -10.93 17.82
N ASP A 81 -3.30 -12.17 18.31
CA ASP A 81 -2.09 -12.99 18.23
C ASP A 81 -1.74 -13.35 16.79
N ALA A 82 -2.73 -13.65 15.96
CA ALA A 82 -2.54 -13.90 14.53
C ALA A 82 -1.90 -12.68 13.85
N GLY A 83 -2.42 -11.47 14.10
CA GLY A 83 -1.86 -10.23 13.55
C GLY A 83 -0.42 -9.98 14.00
N ARG A 84 -0.11 -10.20 15.28
CA ARG A 84 1.26 -10.09 15.81
C ARG A 84 2.21 -11.08 15.13
N LEU A 85 1.81 -12.35 15.06
CA LEU A 85 2.62 -13.41 14.45
C LEU A 85 2.84 -13.19 12.95
N ILE A 86 1.85 -12.67 12.23
CA ILE A 86 2.02 -12.27 10.82
C ILE A 86 3.08 -11.17 10.70
N THR A 87 3.01 -10.15 11.55
CA THR A 87 4.01 -9.06 11.57
C THR A 87 5.42 -9.59 11.85
N GLU A 88 5.58 -10.45 12.87
CA GLU A 88 6.86 -11.09 13.19
C GLU A 88 7.37 -11.99 12.05
N SER A 89 6.47 -12.77 11.43
CA SER A 89 6.77 -13.60 10.27
C SER A 89 7.38 -12.78 9.15
N PHE A 90 6.76 -11.65 8.78
CA PHE A 90 7.29 -10.79 7.72
C PHE A 90 8.62 -10.15 8.12
N ALA A 91 8.81 -9.75 9.38
CA ALA A 91 10.07 -9.19 9.83
C ALA A 91 11.25 -10.17 9.65
N PHE A 92 11.06 -11.46 9.94
CA PHE A 92 12.09 -12.47 9.68
C PHE A 92 12.33 -12.70 8.18
N LEU A 93 11.28 -12.73 7.37
CA LEU A 93 11.39 -12.92 5.92
C LEU A 93 12.03 -11.72 5.22
N ASP A 94 11.73 -10.50 5.66
CA ASP A 94 12.38 -9.27 5.21
C ASP A 94 13.87 -9.31 5.56
N LYS A 95 14.22 -9.78 6.76
CA LYS A 95 15.62 -9.94 7.14
C LYS A 95 16.35 -10.97 6.28
N ALA A 96 15.69 -12.08 5.91
CA ALA A 96 16.26 -13.07 5.02
C ALA A 96 16.57 -12.49 3.63
N VAL A 97 15.66 -11.71 3.07
CA VAL A 97 15.85 -11.02 1.78
C VAL A 97 16.96 -9.96 1.87
N GLU A 98 17.00 -9.19 2.95
CA GLU A 98 18.05 -8.18 3.20
C GLU A 98 19.45 -8.82 3.28
N LEU A 99 19.57 -9.96 3.97
CA LEU A 99 20.83 -10.68 4.11
C LEU A 99 21.29 -11.37 2.84
N GLY A 100 20.36 -11.72 1.94
CA GLY A 100 20.62 -12.49 0.73
C GLY A 100 19.75 -12.05 -0.46
N PRO A 101 19.99 -10.87 -1.06
CA PRO A 101 19.17 -10.37 -2.16
C PRO A 101 19.27 -11.21 -3.45
N GLU A 102 20.31 -12.03 -3.58
CA GLU A 102 20.50 -12.99 -4.68
C GLU A 102 20.02 -14.42 -4.33
N ASN A 103 19.52 -14.64 -3.11
CA ASN A 103 19.01 -15.94 -2.67
C ASN A 103 17.50 -16.03 -2.92
N PRO A 104 17.02 -16.95 -3.78
CA PRO A 104 15.60 -17.04 -4.13
C PRO A 104 14.72 -17.52 -2.97
N THR A 105 15.28 -18.22 -1.98
CA THR A 105 14.53 -18.83 -0.87
C THR A 105 13.82 -17.77 -0.02
N GLY A 106 14.46 -16.62 0.22
CA GLY A 106 13.87 -15.51 0.97
C GLY A 106 12.63 -14.96 0.26
N TYR A 107 12.76 -14.63 -1.04
CA TYR A 107 11.64 -14.18 -1.86
C TYR A 107 10.56 -15.24 -1.97
N PHE A 108 10.92 -16.51 -2.15
CA PHE A 108 9.95 -17.59 -2.28
C PHE A 108 9.04 -17.67 -1.06
N TYR A 109 9.60 -17.79 0.15
CA TYR A 109 8.78 -17.93 1.34
C TYR A 109 8.08 -16.63 1.75
N ARG A 110 8.70 -15.45 1.53
CA ARG A 110 8.03 -14.16 1.74
C ARG A 110 6.83 -13.99 0.82
N GLY A 111 7.00 -14.32 -0.46
CA GLY A 111 5.93 -14.23 -1.43
C GLY A 111 4.83 -15.25 -1.18
N MET A 112 5.18 -16.50 -0.85
CA MET A 112 4.21 -17.55 -0.48
C MET A 112 3.38 -17.15 0.74
N MET A 113 3.99 -16.52 1.74
CA MET A 113 3.25 -15.99 2.89
C MET A 113 2.32 -14.85 2.47
N ALA A 114 2.84 -13.92 1.67
CA ALA A 114 2.12 -12.73 1.21
C ALA A 114 0.87 -13.04 0.37
N VAL A 115 0.89 -14.09 -0.45
CA VAL A 115 -0.28 -14.49 -1.26
C VAL A 115 -1.31 -15.30 -0.46
N ARG A 116 -0.94 -15.82 0.72
CA ARG A 116 -1.81 -16.68 1.54
C ARG A 116 -2.47 -15.96 2.72
N VAL A 117 -1.87 -14.87 3.20
CA VAL A 117 -2.50 -14.06 4.25
C VAL A 117 -3.74 -13.33 3.70
N PRO A 118 -4.74 -13.02 4.53
CA PRO A 118 -5.95 -12.33 4.09
C PRO A 118 -5.66 -11.05 3.29
N VAL A 119 -6.38 -10.88 2.17
CA VAL A 119 -6.16 -9.79 1.20
C VAL A 119 -6.21 -8.39 1.85
N PHE A 120 -7.05 -8.19 2.87
CA PHE A 120 -7.14 -6.91 3.60
C PHE A 120 -5.85 -6.48 4.31
N LEU A 121 -4.88 -7.39 4.50
CA LEU A 121 -3.56 -7.06 5.04
C LEU A 121 -2.63 -6.43 4.00
N GLY A 122 -3.06 -6.33 2.73
CA GLY A 122 -2.35 -5.60 1.68
C GLY A 122 -1.01 -6.22 1.27
N LYS A 123 -0.78 -7.51 1.55
CA LYS A 123 0.49 -8.19 1.25
C LYS A 123 0.54 -8.84 -0.14
N LEU A 124 -0.61 -9.16 -0.73
CA LEU A 124 -0.74 -9.79 -2.05
C LEU A 124 0.19 -9.19 -3.14
N PRO A 125 0.35 -7.86 -3.27
CA PRO A 125 1.20 -7.26 -4.31
C PRO A 125 2.70 -7.51 -4.10
N ALA A 126 3.17 -7.44 -2.85
CA ALA A 126 4.53 -7.82 -2.52
C ALA A 126 4.75 -9.32 -2.83
N GLY A 127 3.73 -10.14 -2.58
CA GLY A 127 3.73 -11.56 -2.95
C GLY A 127 3.88 -11.81 -4.45
N ILE A 128 3.09 -11.12 -5.27
CA ILE A 128 3.21 -11.14 -6.74
C ILE A 128 4.63 -10.75 -7.17
N SER A 129 5.15 -9.65 -6.60
CA SER A 129 6.49 -9.17 -6.92
C SER A 129 7.59 -10.19 -6.57
N ASP A 130 7.51 -10.81 -5.40
CA ASP A 130 8.47 -11.82 -4.95
C ASP A 130 8.41 -13.08 -5.82
N MET A 131 7.21 -13.55 -6.19
CA MET A 131 7.06 -14.70 -7.09
C MET A 131 7.63 -14.41 -8.49
N LYS A 132 7.39 -13.20 -9.04
CA LYS A 132 8.03 -12.74 -10.29
C LYS A 132 9.56 -12.74 -10.16
N THR A 133 10.10 -12.28 -9.03
CA THR A 133 11.55 -12.28 -8.77
C THR A 133 12.12 -13.70 -8.78
N VAL A 134 11.48 -14.65 -8.09
CA VAL A 134 11.91 -16.07 -8.07
C VAL A 134 11.91 -16.64 -9.49
N ILE A 135 10.84 -16.42 -10.26
CA ILE A 135 10.76 -16.90 -11.65
C ILE A 135 11.87 -16.27 -12.51
N ALA A 136 12.06 -14.95 -12.43
CA ALA A 136 13.09 -14.25 -13.19
C ALA A 136 14.52 -14.71 -12.83
N MET A 137 14.79 -15.03 -11.56
CA MET A 137 16.06 -15.63 -11.15
C MET A 137 16.31 -16.98 -11.85
N SER A 138 15.26 -17.80 -11.99
CA SER A 138 15.36 -19.10 -12.68
C SER A 138 15.63 -18.96 -14.18
N GLU A 139 15.06 -17.94 -14.83
CA GLU A 139 15.25 -17.64 -16.25
C GLU A 139 16.65 -17.07 -16.52
N LYS A 140 17.16 -16.23 -15.61
CA LYS A 140 18.48 -15.60 -15.73
C LYS A 140 19.63 -16.60 -15.59
N SER A 141 19.50 -17.61 -14.71
CA SER A 141 20.56 -18.56 -14.44
C SER A 141 20.02 -19.95 -14.12
N LYS A 142 20.42 -20.94 -14.94
CA LYS A 142 20.02 -22.33 -14.76
C LYS A 142 20.53 -22.87 -13.43
N GLY A 143 19.62 -23.36 -12.59
CA GLY A 143 19.92 -23.89 -11.27
C GLY A 143 20.05 -22.84 -10.17
N ALA A 144 19.79 -21.56 -10.45
CA ALA A 144 19.73 -20.52 -9.41
C ALA A 144 18.55 -20.74 -8.45
N VAL A 145 17.45 -21.32 -8.94
CA VAL A 145 16.26 -21.64 -8.15
C VAL A 145 16.15 -23.16 -7.99
N PRO A 146 15.94 -23.67 -6.76
CA PRO A 146 15.69 -25.09 -6.53
C PRO A 146 14.46 -25.57 -7.33
N PRO A 147 14.53 -26.73 -8.03
CA PRO A 147 13.43 -27.21 -8.86
C PRO A 147 12.08 -27.35 -8.11
N GLU A 148 12.13 -27.70 -6.83
CA GLU A 148 10.98 -27.83 -5.95
C GLU A 148 10.26 -26.50 -5.65
N MET A 149 10.91 -25.35 -5.87
CA MET A 149 10.31 -24.02 -5.67
C MET A 149 9.66 -23.48 -6.94
N LEU A 150 10.10 -23.93 -8.12
CA LEU A 150 9.72 -23.30 -9.38
C LEU A 150 8.23 -23.48 -9.70
N LEU A 151 7.72 -24.72 -9.68
CA LEU A 151 6.30 -24.95 -9.97
C LEU A 151 5.36 -24.30 -8.94
N PRO A 152 5.61 -24.42 -7.61
CA PRO A 152 4.82 -23.69 -6.62
C PRO A 152 4.86 -22.17 -6.79
N ALA A 153 5.97 -21.60 -7.27
CA ALA A 153 6.06 -20.16 -7.53
C ALA A 153 5.12 -19.74 -8.67
N TYR A 154 5.04 -20.51 -9.76
CA TYR A 154 4.06 -20.25 -10.83
C TYR A 154 2.61 -20.45 -10.34
N GLU A 155 2.32 -21.49 -9.57
CA GLU A 155 0.98 -21.72 -9.02
C GLU A 155 0.54 -20.58 -8.11
N ALA A 156 1.42 -20.15 -7.21
CA ALA A 156 1.20 -19.05 -6.30
C ALA A 156 1.01 -17.72 -7.06
N LEU A 157 1.81 -17.46 -8.09
CA LEU A 157 1.67 -16.27 -8.93
C LEU A 157 0.34 -16.27 -9.69
N GLY A 158 -0.05 -17.40 -10.31
CA GLY A 158 -1.32 -17.53 -11.01
C GLY A 158 -2.50 -17.29 -10.06
N GLY A 159 -2.49 -17.94 -8.89
CA GLY A 159 -3.55 -17.76 -7.88
C GLY A 159 -3.59 -16.34 -7.32
N ALA A 160 -2.44 -15.68 -7.18
CA ALA A 160 -2.37 -14.29 -6.78
C ALA A 160 -2.95 -13.35 -7.85
N TYR A 161 -2.71 -13.62 -9.14
CA TYR A 161 -3.34 -12.88 -10.23
C TYR A 161 -4.86 -13.04 -10.22
N GLU A 162 -5.37 -14.25 -10.00
CA GLU A 162 -6.82 -14.48 -9.83
C GLU A 162 -7.40 -13.70 -8.65
N ALA A 163 -6.74 -13.76 -7.49
CA ALA A 163 -7.15 -13.03 -6.29
C ALA A 163 -7.11 -11.50 -6.50
N SER A 164 -6.24 -11.02 -7.39
CA SER A 164 -6.13 -9.60 -7.76
C SER A 164 -7.09 -9.20 -8.91
N GLY A 165 -7.91 -10.12 -9.41
CA GLY A 165 -8.86 -9.86 -10.49
C GLY A 165 -8.21 -9.68 -11.87
N ASN A 166 -7.05 -10.29 -12.10
CA ASN A 166 -6.29 -10.22 -13.35
C ASN A 166 -6.27 -11.58 -14.07
N PRO A 167 -7.37 -11.97 -14.74
CA PRO A 167 -7.51 -13.30 -15.34
C PRO A 167 -6.58 -13.52 -16.54
N VAL A 168 -6.15 -12.45 -17.22
CA VAL A 168 -5.23 -12.54 -18.37
C VAL A 168 -3.83 -12.96 -17.90
N ASP A 169 -3.28 -12.27 -16.90
CA ASP A 169 -1.97 -12.62 -16.36
C ASP A 169 -2.01 -13.97 -15.61
N ALA A 170 -3.12 -14.30 -14.95
CA ALA A 170 -3.32 -15.62 -14.34
C ALA A 170 -3.24 -16.73 -15.39
N ARG A 171 -4.01 -16.60 -16.47
CA ARG A 171 -3.99 -17.57 -17.59
C ARG A 171 -2.60 -17.70 -18.19
N ALA A 172 -1.94 -16.58 -18.50
CA ALA A 172 -0.59 -16.61 -19.07
C ALA A 172 0.42 -17.32 -18.15
N THR A 173 0.31 -17.10 -16.83
CA THR A 173 1.14 -17.77 -15.82
C THR A 173 0.90 -19.27 -15.78
N TYR A 174 -0.37 -19.71 -15.83
CA TYR A 174 -0.73 -21.13 -15.88
C TYR A 174 -0.28 -21.80 -17.18
N GLU A 175 -0.39 -21.12 -18.32
CA GLU A 175 0.12 -21.62 -19.60
C GLU A 175 1.65 -21.76 -19.59
N ALA A 176 2.37 -20.83 -18.96
CA ALA A 176 3.81 -20.92 -18.77
C ALA A 176 4.18 -22.14 -17.89
N LEU A 177 3.47 -22.36 -16.78
CA LEU A 177 3.63 -23.54 -15.93
C LEU A 177 3.46 -24.83 -16.73
N MET A 178 2.39 -24.95 -17.52
CA MET A 178 2.12 -26.13 -18.35
C MET A 178 3.22 -26.42 -19.37
N LYS A 179 3.87 -25.39 -19.92
CA LYS A 179 5.02 -25.54 -20.83
C LYS A 179 6.26 -26.05 -20.11
N ILE A 180 6.48 -25.65 -18.86
CA ILE A 180 7.67 -25.99 -18.07
C ILE A 180 7.58 -27.44 -17.54
N ALA A 181 6.40 -27.88 -17.11
CA ALA A 181 6.21 -29.24 -16.60
C ALA A 181 4.99 -29.95 -17.21
N PRO A 182 5.02 -30.30 -18.51
CA PRO A 182 3.92 -30.99 -19.18
C PRO A 182 3.57 -32.31 -18.47
N GLY A 183 2.28 -32.56 -18.24
CA GLY A 183 1.78 -33.80 -17.64
C GLY A 183 1.93 -33.94 -16.12
N SER A 184 2.55 -32.95 -15.45
CA SER A 184 2.59 -32.90 -13.98
C SER A 184 1.21 -32.63 -13.36
N ASP A 185 1.04 -32.94 -12.08
CA ASP A 185 -0.22 -32.60 -11.38
C ASP A 185 -0.44 -31.09 -11.30
N ALA A 186 0.64 -30.30 -11.21
CA ALA A 186 0.57 -28.84 -11.31
C ALA A 186 0.07 -28.37 -12.69
N ALA A 187 0.46 -29.05 -13.78
CA ALA A 187 -0.04 -28.74 -15.12
C ALA A 187 -1.53 -29.11 -15.29
N LYS A 188 -1.99 -30.20 -14.69
CA LYS A 188 -3.43 -30.55 -14.65
C LYS A 188 -4.23 -29.53 -13.86
N ASN A 189 -3.74 -29.15 -12.68
CA ASN A 189 -4.35 -28.08 -11.88
C ASN A 189 -4.42 -26.77 -12.67
N ALA A 190 -3.32 -26.37 -13.33
CA ALA A 190 -3.28 -25.19 -14.19
C ALA A 190 -4.33 -25.25 -15.33
N GLU A 191 -4.52 -26.40 -15.97
CA GLU A 191 -5.56 -26.61 -16.99
C GLU A 191 -6.98 -26.45 -16.42
N GLU A 192 -7.24 -27.00 -15.23
CA GLU A 192 -8.50 -26.82 -14.51
C GLU A 192 -8.74 -25.34 -14.15
N ARG A 193 -7.71 -24.63 -13.68
CA ARG A 193 -7.79 -23.19 -13.39
C ARG A 193 -8.06 -22.38 -14.66
N ILE A 194 -7.38 -22.66 -15.77
CA ILE A 194 -7.64 -22.00 -17.07
C ILE A 194 -9.09 -22.25 -17.52
N SER A 195 -9.57 -23.49 -17.38
CA SER A 195 -10.95 -23.84 -17.72
C SER A 195 -11.96 -23.11 -16.83
N ALA A 196 -11.68 -22.98 -15.53
CA ALA A 196 -12.50 -22.23 -14.60
C ALA A 196 -12.52 -20.74 -14.92
N LEU A 197 -11.37 -20.15 -15.28
CA LEU A 197 -11.26 -18.77 -15.72
C LEU A 197 -12.10 -18.52 -16.98
N ALA A 198 -12.02 -19.42 -17.97
CA ALA A 198 -12.84 -19.35 -19.16
C ALA A 198 -14.35 -19.50 -18.87
N ALA A 199 -14.71 -20.35 -17.92
CA ALA A 199 -16.11 -20.54 -17.51
C ALA A 199 -16.67 -19.34 -16.71
N ALA A 200 -15.82 -18.66 -15.94
CA ALA A 200 -16.15 -17.47 -15.16
C ALA A 200 -16.14 -16.19 -16.00
N ALA A 201 -15.51 -16.21 -17.18
CA ALA A 201 -15.50 -15.07 -18.10
C ALA A 201 -16.93 -14.66 -18.47
N PRO A 202 -17.22 -13.34 -18.58
CA PRO A 202 -18.52 -12.86 -19.00
C PRO A 202 -18.93 -13.50 -20.34
N LYS A 203 -20.05 -14.23 -20.34
CA LYS A 203 -20.59 -14.84 -21.58
C LYS A 203 -21.18 -13.80 -22.52
N GLU A 204 -21.59 -12.67 -21.96
CA GLU A 204 -22.08 -11.52 -22.71
C GLU A 204 -20.93 -10.58 -23.03
N ARG A 205 -21.04 -9.90 -24.17
CA ARG A 205 -20.05 -8.88 -24.53
C ARG A 205 -20.02 -7.79 -23.46
N PRO A 206 -18.82 -7.27 -23.12
CA PRO A 206 -18.68 -6.16 -22.21
C PRO A 206 -19.58 -4.99 -22.61
N LYS A 207 -20.16 -4.29 -21.64
CA LYS A 207 -21.16 -3.23 -21.88
C LYS A 207 -20.55 -2.09 -22.70
N ALA A 208 -19.27 -1.79 -22.48
CA ALA A 208 -18.51 -0.83 -23.27
C ALA A 208 -18.49 -1.14 -24.77
N LEU A 209 -18.65 -2.40 -25.19
CA LEU A 209 -18.64 -2.81 -26.61
C LEU A 209 -20.04 -2.78 -27.25
N LEU A 210 -21.10 -2.65 -26.44
CA LEU A 210 -22.48 -2.62 -26.92
C LEU A 210 -22.92 -1.19 -27.27
N PRO A 211 -23.78 -0.99 -28.28
CA PRO A 211 -24.34 0.32 -28.59
C PRO A 211 -25.04 0.96 -27.40
N GLN A 212 -24.80 2.25 -27.18
CA GLN A 212 -25.43 3.06 -26.12
C GLN A 212 -26.02 4.34 -26.71
N SER A 213 -27.05 4.90 -26.06
CA SER A 213 -27.81 6.04 -26.59
C SER A 213 -27.01 7.33 -26.71
N ASP A 214 -25.94 7.45 -25.93
CA ASP A 214 -25.03 8.59 -25.85
C ASP A 214 -23.75 8.41 -26.70
N ASP A 215 -23.68 7.35 -27.51
CA ASP A 215 -22.53 7.12 -28.39
C ASP A 215 -22.44 8.19 -29.48
N SER A 216 -21.23 8.72 -29.69
CA SER A 216 -20.93 9.53 -30.88
C SER A 216 -21.03 8.67 -32.14
N ALA A 217 -21.15 9.31 -33.31
CA ALA A 217 -21.18 8.60 -34.59
C ALA A 217 -19.92 7.72 -34.80
N GLU A 218 -18.77 8.17 -34.34
CA GLU A 218 -17.52 7.42 -34.38
C GLU A 218 -17.56 6.17 -33.48
N ILE A 219 -17.94 6.33 -32.21
CA ILE A 219 -18.05 5.24 -31.24
C ILE A 219 -19.08 4.20 -31.72
N ALA A 220 -20.24 4.64 -32.21
CA ALA A 220 -21.27 3.77 -32.74
C ALA A 220 -20.79 2.96 -33.96
N ALA A 221 -20.02 3.59 -34.86
CA ALA A 221 -19.44 2.91 -36.01
C ALA A 221 -18.40 1.84 -35.60
N LEU A 222 -17.56 2.14 -34.61
CA LEU A 222 -16.58 1.20 -34.06
C LEU A 222 -17.26 0.00 -33.40
N LYS A 223 -18.29 0.22 -32.58
CA LYS A 223 -19.08 -0.86 -31.95
C LYS A 223 -19.74 -1.77 -32.98
N LYS A 224 -20.32 -1.20 -34.05
CA LYS A 224 -20.89 -1.97 -35.16
C LYS A 224 -19.83 -2.81 -35.88
N ARG A 225 -18.61 -2.29 -36.02
CA ARG A 225 -17.49 -3.04 -36.61
C ARG A 225 -17.03 -4.19 -35.71
N ILE A 226 -16.94 -3.96 -34.40
CA ILE A 226 -16.63 -5.01 -33.42
C ILE A 226 -17.69 -6.12 -33.45
N GLU A 227 -18.97 -5.76 -33.64
CA GLU A 227 -20.03 -6.74 -33.79
C GLU A 227 -19.85 -7.64 -35.01
N ALA A 228 -19.40 -7.08 -36.14
CA ALA A 228 -19.12 -7.81 -37.37
C ALA A 228 -17.79 -8.60 -37.30
N GLU A 229 -16.82 -8.14 -36.53
CA GLU A 229 -15.46 -8.69 -36.43
C GLU A 229 -15.05 -8.96 -34.97
N PRO A 230 -15.74 -9.85 -34.21
CA PRO A 230 -15.55 -9.98 -32.77
C PRO A 230 -14.17 -10.52 -32.33
N ALA A 231 -13.43 -11.16 -33.25
CA ALA A 231 -12.08 -11.66 -32.99
C ALA A 231 -10.97 -10.66 -33.40
N ASN A 232 -11.34 -9.50 -33.95
CA ASN A 232 -10.38 -8.48 -34.36
C ASN A 232 -10.13 -7.50 -33.21
N ALA A 233 -8.90 -7.48 -32.68
CA ALA A 233 -8.52 -6.58 -31.59
C ALA A 233 -8.48 -5.11 -32.03
N LYS A 234 -8.17 -4.81 -33.30
CA LYS A 234 -7.92 -3.43 -33.76
C LYS A 234 -9.12 -2.49 -33.58
N PRO A 235 -10.36 -2.85 -33.97
CA PRO A 235 -11.54 -2.00 -33.70
C PRO A 235 -11.81 -1.78 -32.20
N ILE A 236 -11.48 -2.74 -31.34
CA ILE A 236 -11.63 -2.62 -29.89
C ILE A 236 -10.62 -1.60 -29.33
N LEU A 237 -9.36 -1.64 -29.82
CA LEU A 237 -8.33 -0.66 -29.46
C LEU A 237 -8.75 0.77 -29.87
N ASP A 238 -9.25 0.92 -31.10
CA ASP A 238 -9.71 2.21 -31.62
C ASP A 238 -10.91 2.73 -30.81
N LEU A 239 -11.85 1.84 -30.45
CA LEU A 239 -12.97 2.17 -29.57
C LEU A 239 -12.48 2.66 -28.21
N ALA A 240 -11.54 1.95 -27.59
CA ALA A 240 -10.98 2.35 -26.30
C ALA A 240 -10.31 3.73 -26.35
N GLY A 241 -9.60 4.04 -27.44
CA GLY A 241 -9.01 5.36 -27.67
C GLY A 241 -10.08 6.45 -27.81
N ALA A 242 -11.15 6.20 -28.58
CA ALA A 242 -12.27 7.12 -28.73
C ALA A 242 -13.03 7.35 -27.41
N LEU A 243 -13.24 6.29 -26.62
CA LEU A 243 -13.85 6.37 -25.29
C LEU A 243 -12.98 7.19 -24.32
N LEU A 244 -11.67 6.99 -24.34
CA LEU A 244 -10.72 7.77 -23.54
C LEU A 244 -10.80 9.26 -23.90
N ALA A 245 -10.79 9.60 -25.18
CA ALA A 245 -10.91 10.98 -25.67
C ALA A 245 -12.26 11.62 -25.31
N ALA A 246 -13.33 10.81 -25.23
CA ALA A 246 -14.65 11.23 -24.80
C ALA A 246 -14.79 11.33 -23.26
N GLY A 247 -13.76 11.04 -22.48
CA GLY A 247 -13.81 11.05 -21.01
C GLY A 247 -14.55 9.84 -20.40
N ARG A 248 -14.89 8.83 -21.20
CA ARG A 248 -15.59 7.61 -20.78
C ARG A 248 -14.58 6.57 -20.28
N PHE A 249 -13.90 6.91 -19.18
CA PHE A 249 -12.72 6.17 -18.71
C PHE A 249 -13.00 4.73 -18.30
N GLU A 250 -14.14 4.45 -17.64
CA GLU A 250 -14.49 3.07 -17.25
C GLU A 250 -14.82 2.22 -18.48
N ASP A 251 -15.53 2.77 -19.47
CA ASP A 251 -15.80 2.05 -20.72
C ASP A 251 -14.50 1.80 -21.50
N ALA A 252 -13.57 2.77 -21.52
CA ALA A 252 -12.25 2.59 -22.14
C ALA A 252 -11.45 1.48 -21.44
N ARG A 253 -11.46 1.44 -20.10
CA ARG A 253 -10.84 0.39 -19.29
C ARG A 253 -11.44 -0.98 -19.58
N GLU A 254 -12.77 -1.09 -19.64
CA GLU A 254 -13.48 -2.33 -19.98
C GLU A 254 -13.16 -2.80 -21.42
N ALA A 255 -13.13 -1.86 -22.39
CA ALA A 255 -12.76 -2.16 -23.77
C ALA A 255 -11.31 -2.65 -23.89
N ILE A 256 -10.34 -2.06 -23.16
CA ILE A 256 -8.95 -2.56 -23.18
C ILE A 256 -8.82 -3.94 -22.53
N ARG A 257 -9.59 -4.26 -21.49
CA ARG A 257 -9.59 -5.62 -20.95
C ARG A 257 -10.02 -6.64 -22.00
N ALA A 258 -11.10 -6.36 -22.73
CA ALA A 258 -11.55 -7.19 -23.84
C ALA A 258 -10.53 -7.25 -24.99
N HIS A 259 -9.86 -6.14 -25.29
CA HIS A 259 -8.76 -6.11 -26.26
C HIS A 259 -7.63 -7.07 -25.86
N ASN A 260 -7.19 -7.02 -24.60
CA ASN A 260 -6.04 -7.78 -24.11
C ASN A 260 -6.31 -9.28 -23.99
N GLU A 261 -7.57 -9.71 -23.99
CA GLU A 261 -7.93 -11.13 -24.15
C GLU A 261 -7.58 -11.66 -25.54
N ILE A 262 -7.54 -10.79 -26.56
CA ILE A 262 -7.24 -11.13 -27.96
C ILE A 262 -5.77 -10.84 -28.28
N ASP A 263 -5.27 -9.66 -27.93
CA ASP A 263 -3.88 -9.23 -28.15
C ASP A 263 -3.25 -8.66 -26.86
N PRO A 264 -2.71 -9.52 -25.98
CA PRO A 264 -2.07 -9.10 -24.74
C PRO A 264 -0.68 -8.48 -24.95
N SER A 265 -0.16 -8.44 -26.18
CA SER A 265 1.20 -7.99 -26.50
C SER A 265 1.26 -6.55 -27.04
N ASN A 266 0.16 -5.81 -26.94
CA ASN A 266 0.02 -4.49 -27.53
C ASN A 266 0.38 -3.36 -26.55
N ALA A 267 1.55 -2.74 -26.71
CA ALA A 267 1.98 -1.64 -25.83
C ALA A 267 1.01 -0.44 -25.85
N ALA A 268 0.37 -0.14 -26.99
CA ALA A 268 -0.57 0.97 -27.09
C ALA A 268 -1.84 0.72 -26.26
N ALA A 269 -2.31 -0.52 -26.17
CA ALA A 269 -3.44 -0.89 -25.32
C ALA A 269 -3.14 -0.60 -23.84
N TYR A 270 -1.96 -0.98 -23.34
CA TYR A 270 -1.56 -0.68 -21.96
C TYR A 270 -1.34 0.81 -21.70
N ARG A 271 -0.90 1.60 -22.70
CA ARG A 271 -0.86 3.07 -22.57
C ARG A 271 -2.26 3.65 -22.38
N ILE A 272 -3.25 3.16 -23.13
CA ILE A 272 -4.66 3.57 -22.96
C ILE A 272 -5.20 3.13 -21.59
N LEU A 273 -4.92 1.89 -21.18
CA LEU A 273 -5.32 1.40 -19.85
C LEU A 273 -4.72 2.26 -18.73
N PHE A 274 -3.43 2.56 -18.82
CA PHE A 274 -2.73 3.43 -17.88
C PHE A 274 -3.41 4.81 -17.77
N ALA A 275 -3.69 5.45 -18.92
CA ALA A 275 -4.36 6.75 -18.97
C ALA A 275 -5.79 6.70 -18.41
N ALA A 276 -6.59 5.68 -18.79
CA ALA A 276 -7.96 5.51 -18.33
C ALA A 276 -8.03 5.28 -16.81
N VAL A 277 -7.22 4.35 -16.29
CA VAL A 277 -7.15 4.05 -14.85
C VAL A 277 -6.62 5.25 -14.07
N GLY A 278 -5.62 5.96 -14.58
CA GLY A 278 -5.11 7.19 -14.00
C GLY A 278 -6.19 8.28 -13.90
N ALA A 279 -6.99 8.46 -14.96
CA ALA A 279 -8.10 9.42 -14.96
C ALA A 279 -9.20 9.03 -13.96
N ILE A 280 -9.54 7.74 -13.83
CA ILE A 280 -10.46 7.25 -12.81
C ILE A 280 -9.90 7.54 -11.41
N ALA A 281 -8.61 7.27 -11.18
CA ALA A 281 -7.97 7.54 -9.90
C ALA A 281 -7.93 9.04 -9.56
N GLN A 282 -7.79 9.93 -10.54
CA GLN A 282 -7.81 11.37 -10.32
C GLN A 282 -9.18 11.93 -9.90
N GLN A 283 -10.28 11.20 -10.15
CA GLN A 283 -11.61 11.59 -9.66
C GLN A 283 -11.72 11.60 -8.13
N GLY A 284 -10.76 10.99 -7.42
CA GLY A 284 -10.71 11.00 -5.96
C GLY A 284 -11.53 9.88 -5.32
N TYR A 285 -12.09 10.16 -4.13
CA TYR A 285 -12.98 9.25 -3.43
C TYR A 285 -14.43 9.56 -3.80
N ASP A 286 -15.26 8.53 -3.98
CA ASP A 286 -16.69 8.66 -4.25
C ASP A 286 -17.49 7.48 -3.67
N ALA A 287 -18.79 7.44 -3.99
CA ALA A 287 -19.71 6.43 -3.48
C ALA A 287 -19.31 4.97 -3.78
N ARG A 288 -18.47 4.71 -4.79
CA ARG A 288 -17.96 3.36 -5.11
C ARG A 288 -17.18 2.75 -3.96
N ILE A 289 -16.51 3.58 -3.15
CA ILE A 289 -15.73 3.15 -1.98
C ILE A 289 -16.59 2.38 -0.96
N ALA A 290 -17.88 2.71 -0.84
CA ALA A 290 -18.79 1.99 0.05
C ALA A 290 -19.14 0.57 -0.45
N GLY A 291 -19.04 0.35 -1.76
CA GLY A 291 -19.26 -0.96 -2.39
C GLY A 291 -17.97 -1.79 -2.50
N ASP A 292 -16.83 -1.13 -2.70
CA ASP A 292 -15.51 -1.74 -2.78
C ASP A 292 -14.50 -0.90 -2.00
N THR A 293 -14.18 -1.33 -0.77
CA THR A 293 -13.21 -0.65 0.10
C THR A 293 -11.79 -0.70 -0.44
N ASN A 294 -11.51 -1.60 -1.38
CA ASN A 294 -10.20 -1.75 -2.03
C ASN A 294 -10.12 -1.03 -3.37
N PHE A 295 -11.20 -0.34 -3.81
CA PHE A 295 -11.29 0.25 -5.15
C PHE A 295 -10.06 1.07 -5.54
N ARG A 296 -9.63 2.00 -4.68
CA ARG A 296 -8.47 2.87 -4.91
C ARG A 296 -7.15 2.11 -4.95
N THR A 297 -7.02 1.13 -4.05
CA THR A 297 -5.87 0.22 -3.99
C THR A 297 -5.75 -0.59 -5.29
N ASN A 298 -6.88 -1.12 -5.78
CA ASN A 298 -6.94 -1.86 -7.03
C ASN A 298 -6.58 -0.98 -8.24
N LEU A 299 -7.05 0.26 -8.30
CA LEU A 299 -6.66 1.21 -9.35
C LEU A 299 -5.16 1.51 -9.33
N ALA A 300 -4.55 1.66 -8.15
CA ALA A 300 -3.11 1.89 -8.03
C ALA A 300 -2.31 0.70 -8.60
N PHE A 301 -2.74 -0.53 -8.28
CA PHE A 301 -2.11 -1.75 -8.82
C PHE A 301 -2.30 -1.90 -10.32
N GLU A 302 -3.52 -1.70 -10.82
CA GLU A 302 -3.80 -1.82 -12.25
C GLU A 302 -3.04 -0.76 -13.06
N SER A 303 -2.98 0.47 -12.57
CA SER A 303 -2.20 1.55 -13.19
C SER A 303 -0.72 1.19 -13.25
N MET A 304 -0.15 0.75 -12.13
CA MET A 304 1.26 0.34 -12.07
C MET A 304 1.55 -0.86 -12.97
N SER A 305 0.66 -1.86 -12.99
CA SER A 305 0.78 -3.05 -13.86
C SER A 305 0.74 -2.67 -15.34
N ALA A 306 -0.13 -1.73 -15.72
CA ALA A 306 -0.18 -1.22 -17.09
C ALA A 306 1.13 -0.52 -17.46
N ALA A 307 1.67 0.34 -16.59
CA ALA A 307 2.96 0.99 -16.81
C ALA A 307 4.14 -0.01 -16.90
N GLU A 308 4.14 -1.05 -16.06
CA GLU A 308 5.10 -2.15 -16.16
C GLU A 308 5.02 -2.84 -17.52
N LYS A 309 3.81 -3.16 -17.99
CA LYS A 309 3.59 -3.81 -19.29
C LYS A 309 4.02 -2.94 -20.48
N VAL A 310 3.82 -1.63 -20.42
CA VAL A 310 4.34 -0.73 -21.47
C VAL A 310 5.86 -0.83 -21.57
N VAL A 311 6.57 -0.73 -20.44
CA VAL A 311 8.06 -0.81 -20.42
C VAL A 311 8.56 -2.22 -20.74
N GLU A 312 7.80 -3.27 -20.40
CA GLU A 312 8.12 -4.66 -20.78
C GLU A 312 8.06 -4.84 -22.30
N LEU A 313 7.00 -4.33 -22.94
CA LEU A 313 6.77 -4.46 -24.38
C LEU A 313 7.61 -3.48 -25.22
N ASP A 314 7.99 -2.33 -24.64
CA ASP A 314 8.84 -1.32 -25.27
C ASP A 314 9.95 -0.82 -24.31
N PRO A 315 11.01 -1.62 -24.07
CA PRO A 315 12.05 -1.29 -23.09
C PRO A 315 12.88 -0.03 -23.37
N ASN A 316 12.86 0.43 -24.63
CA ASN A 316 13.61 1.59 -25.09
C ASN A 316 12.78 2.88 -25.05
N ASP A 317 11.48 2.80 -24.71
CA ASP A 317 10.62 3.97 -24.52
C ASP A 317 11.00 4.68 -23.21
N VAL A 318 11.90 5.66 -23.34
CA VAL A 318 12.38 6.48 -22.23
C VAL A 318 11.22 7.24 -21.57
N THR A 319 10.20 7.64 -22.33
CA THR A 319 9.02 8.34 -21.80
C THR A 319 8.17 7.39 -20.95
N ALA A 320 7.93 6.16 -21.41
CA ALA A 320 7.24 5.15 -20.61
C ALA A 320 8.00 4.82 -19.32
N ARG A 321 9.34 4.72 -19.41
CA ARG A 321 10.18 4.49 -18.22
C ARG A 321 10.16 5.69 -17.26
N LEU A 322 10.12 6.92 -17.76
CA LEU A 322 9.91 8.12 -16.94
C LEU A 322 8.58 8.05 -16.20
N GLN A 323 7.48 7.76 -16.90
CA GLN A 323 6.16 7.63 -16.27
C GLN A 323 6.15 6.55 -15.19
N ARG A 324 6.70 5.37 -15.46
CA ARG A 324 6.83 4.30 -14.46
C ARG A 324 7.70 4.71 -13.27
N GLY A 325 8.78 5.44 -13.54
CA GLY A 325 9.66 6.05 -12.54
C GLY A 325 8.93 6.98 -11.58
N ILE A 326 8.19 7.93 -12.16
CA ILE A 326 7.33 8.88 -11.44
C ILE A 326 6.31 8.14 -10.60
N MET A 327 5.62 7.16 -11.17
CA MET A 327 4.63 6.38 -10.44
C MET A 327 5.23 5.59 -9.28
N GLY A 328 6.39 4.96 -9.47
CA GLY A 328 7.09 4.26 -8.39
C GLY A 328 7.36 5.17 -7.20
N VAL A 329 7.70 6.44 -7.46
CA VAL A 329 7.93 7.48 -6.44
C VAL A 329 6.65 8.12 -5.92
N ALA A 330 5.61 8.27 -6.72
CA ALA A 330 4.39 8.98 -6.33
C ALA A 330 3.35 8.07 -5.65
N MET A 331 3.35 6.78 -5.98
CA MET A 331 2.37 5.84 -5.48
C MET A 331 2.51 5.57 -3.96
N PRO A 332 1.42 5.13 -3.31
CA PRO A 332 1.45 4.63 -1.96
C PRO A 332 2.50 3.52 -1.75
N PHE A 333 3.06 3.46 -0.54
CA PHE A 333 4.12 2.49 -0.19
C PHE A 333 3.72 1.03 -0.46
N PHE A 334 2.43 0.69 -0.30
CA PHE A 334 1.92 -0.67 -0.50
C PHE A 334 2.03 -1.16 -1.94
N VAL A 335 2.25 -0.25 -2.91
CA VAL A 335 2.53 -0.64 -4.29
C VAL A 335 3.91 -1.29 -4.41
N GLY A 336 4.84 -0.94 -3.52
CA GLY A 336 6.15 -1.62 -3.41
C GLY A 336 7.11 -1.32 -4.56
N LYS A 337 6.89 -0.22 -5.30
CA LYS A 337 7.69 0.13 -6.51
C LYS A 337 8.57 1.36 -6.32
N PHE A 338 8.80 1.77 -5.08
CA PHE A 338 9.63 2.96 -4.78
C PHE A 338 11.04 2.82 -5.36
N ASP A 339 11.77 1.76 -5.01
CA ASP A 339 13.14 1.57 -5.47
C ASP A 339 13.24 1.33 -6.99
N GLN A 340 12.25 0.63 -7.57
CA GLN A 340 12.12 0.53 -9.03
C GLN A 340 11.94 1.92 -9.66
N GLY A 341 11.10 2.75 -9.05
CA GLY A 341 10.86 4.12 -9.48
C GLY A 341 12.14 4.94 -9.50
N LEU A 342 12.93 4.89 -8.42
CA LEU A 342 14.24 5.55 -8.35
C LEU A 342 15.17 5.08 -9.47
N ALA A 343 15.31 3.76 -9.63
CA ALA A 343 16.20 3.19 -10.64
C ALA A 343 15.78 3.60 -12.07
N ASP A 344 14.48 3.68 -12.33
CA ASP A 344 13.95 4.14 -13.61
C ASP A 344 14.23 5.63 -13.84
N LEU A 345 14.03 6.49 -12.84
CA LEU A 345 14.33 7.93 -12.96
C LEU A 345 15.83 8.18 -13.15
N GLU A 346 16.69 7.47 -12.43
CA GLU A 346 18.15 7.53 -12.62
C GLU A 346 18.55 7.04 -14.02
N HIS A 347 17.90 5.98 -14.52
CA HIS A 347 18.10 5.50 -15.88
C HIS A 347 17.65 6.55 -16.91
N VAL A 348 16.50 7.18 -16.73
CA VAL A 348 15.99 8.23 -17.63
C VAL A 348 16.96 9.41 -17.66
N LEU A 349 17.41 9.90 -16.50
CA LEU A 349 18.35 11.03 -16.43
C LEU A 349 19.67 10.75 -17.16
N LYS A 350 20.12 9.49 -17.17
CA LYS A 350 21.34 9.08 -17.88
C LYS A 350 21.15 8.93 -19.40
N ASN A 351 19.95 8.60 -19.86
CA ASN A 351 19.72 8.14 -21.24
C ASN A 351 18.79 9.04 -22.06
N THR A 352 18.07 9.98 -21.44
CA THR A 352 17.22 10.92 -22.18
C THR A 352 18.05 12.04 -22.82
N THR A 353 17.61 12.50 -23.99
CA THR A 353 18.10 13.72 -24.63
C THR A 353 17.12 14.89 -24.49
N SER A 354 15.94 14.67 -23.88
CA SER A 354 14.91 15.68 -23.68
C SER A 354 15.22 16.50 -22.41
N PRO A 355 15.43 17.82 -22.51
CA PRO A 355 15.62 18.65 -21.32
C PRO A 355 14.41 18.66 -20.39
N ALA A 356 13.20 18.51 -20.93
CA ALA A 356 11.98 18.40 -20.15
C ALA A 356 11.95 17.11 -19.32
N ASP A 357 12.29 15.98 -19.94
CA ASP A 357 12.34 14.68 -19.24
C ASP A 357 13.42 14.68 -18.17
N SER A 358 14.58 15.30 -18.44
CA SER A 358 15.64 15.49 -17.45
C SER A 358 15.16 16.32 -16.26
N ALA A 359 14.46 17.43 -16.51
CA ALA A 359 13.93 18.28 -15.46
C ALA A 359 12.88 17.55 -14.61
N GLU A 360 11.97 16.83 -15.25
CA GLU A 360 10.94 16.02 -14.59
C GLU A 360 11.60 14.91 -13.75
N ALA A 361 12.55 14.17 -14.31
CA ALA A 361 13.28 13.12 -13.59
C ALA A 361 14.03 13.67 -12.37
N MET A 362 14.69 14.83 -12.51
CA MET A 362 15.38 15.49 -11.40
C MET A 362 14.41 15.93 -10.30
N TYR A 363 13.25 16.48 -10.66
CA TYR A 363 12.22 16.85 -9.70
C TYR A 363 11.75 15.63 -8.89
N TRP A 364 11.39 14.55 -9.56
CA TRP A 364 10.90 13.35 -8.90
C TRP A 364 11.99 12.59 -8.13
N LEU A 365 13.25 12.65 -8.55
CA LEU A 365 14.37 12.19 -7.73
C LEU A 365 14.51 13.03 -6.45
N GLY A 366 14.34 14.35 -6.54
CA GLY A 366 14.27 15.23 -5.36
C GLY A 366 13.14 14.83 -4.41
N ALA A 367 11.92 14.67 -4.94
CA ALA A 367 10.77 14.20 -4.17
C ALA A 367 11.01 12.81 -3.55
N ALA A 368 11.67 11.91 -4.26
CA ALA A 368 12.07 10.62 -3.72
C ALA A 368 13.06 10.76 -2.55
N ARG A 369 14.08 11.62 -2.65
CA ARG A 369 15.02 11.86 -1.54
C ARG A 369 14.33 12.48 -0.33
N GLU A 370 13.38 13.39 -0.55
CA GLU A 370 12.54 13.94 0.52
C GLU A 370 11.73 12.84 1.22
N ARG A 371 11.08 11.95 0.45
CA ARG A 371 10.37 10.78 1.01
C ARG A 371 11.30 9.84 1.78
N GLN A 372 12.53 9.61 1.30
CA GLN A 372 13.52 8.81 2.03
C GLN A 372 13.91 9.46 3.35
N ALA A 373 14.18 10.76 3.36
CA ALA A 373 14.47 11.52 4.59
C ALA A 373 13.29 11.44 5.57
N MET A 374 12.06 11.60 5.07
CA MET A 374 10.83 11.49 5.84
C MET A 374 10.70 10.14 6.55
N ARG A 375 11.03 9.02 5.87
CA ARG A 375 11.01 7.69 6.50
C ARG A 375 11.96 7.58 7.68
N PHE A 376 13.17 8.14 7.58
CA PHE A 376 14.10 8.17 8.72
C PHE A 376 13.57 9.03 9.87
N TRP A 377 12.96 10.18 9.57
CA TRP A 377 12.35 11.04 10.58
C TRP A 377 11.16 10.38 11.27
N LEU A 378 10.30 9.69 10.52
CA LEU A 378 9.21 8.86 11.03
C LEU A 378 9.72 7.75 11.94
N ASP A 379 10.77 7.05 11.53
CA ASP A 379 11.41 6.00 12.31
C ASP A 379 11.96 6.54 13.63
N VAL A 380 12.63 7.68 13.62
CA VAL A 380 13.15 8.32 14.84
C VAL A 380 12.00 8.75 15.76
N ALA A 381 10.98 9.41 15.22
CA ALA A 381 9.81 9.85 15.99
C ALA A 381 9.01 8.67 16.57
N THR A 382 8.99 7.53 15.87
CA THR A 382 8.21 6.35 16.29
C THR A 382 8.98 5.46 17.26
N LYS A 383 10.26 5.21 16.99
CA LYS A 383 11.10 4.27 17.77
C LYS A 383 11.73 4.93 18.99
N PHE A 384 11.92 6.26 18.96
CA PHE A 384 12.58 7.02 20.02
C PHE A 384 11.80 8.30 20.39
N PRO A 385 10.52 8.19 20.78
CA PRO A 385 9.61 9.33 20.91
C PRO A 385 10.08 10.41 21.91
N ASP A 386 10.79 10.03 22.96
CA ASP A 386 11.24 10.96 24.01
C ASP A 386 12.63 11.59 23.75
N SER A 387 13.19 11.41 22.55
CA SER A 387 14.53 11.91 22.21
C SER A 387 14.51 13.32 21.61
N ASP A 388 15.59 14.10 21.83
CA ASP A 388 15.79 15.39 21.14
C ASP A 388 15.75 15.23 19.61
N ALA A 389 16.21 14.08 19.10
CA ALA A 389 16.17 13.75 17.68
C ALA A 389 14.73 13.60 17.16
N ALA A 390 13.83 13.02 17.96
CA ALA A 390 12.41 12.96 17.62
C ALA A 390 11.78 14.36 17.60
N ALA A 391 12.12 15.23 18.57
CA ALA A 391 11.65 16.62 18.57
C ALA A 391 12.14 17.40 17.33
N LEU A 392 13.40 17.22 16.93
CA LEU A 392 13.96 17.81 15.71
C LEU A 392 13.29 17.27 14.44
N ALA A 393 13.08 15.96 14.36
CA ALA A 393 12.36 15.33 13.25
C ALA A 393 10.94 15.92 13.10
N MET A 394 10.20 16.02 14.21
CA MET A 394 8.87 16.65 14.24
C MET A 394 8.92 18.11 13.81
N ALA A 395 9.95 18.87 14.20
CA ALA A 395 10.11 20.26 13.77
C ALA A 395 10.41 20.38 12.26
N SER A 396 11.23 19.50 11.69
CA SER A 396 11.56 19.48 10.26
C SER A 396 10.38 19.10 9.37
N MET A 397 9.39 18.37 9.91
CA MET A 397 8.17 18.01 9.18
C MET A 397 7.12 19.14 9.15
N LYS A 398 7.33 20.26 9.87
CA LYS A 398 6.36 21.36 9.92
C LYS A 398 6.32 22.14 8.58
N PRO A 399 5.18 22.21 7.91
CA PRO A 399 5.06 22.88 6.62
C PRO A 399 4.89 24.40 6.73
N VAL A 400 5.20 25.10 5.64
CA VAL A 400 4.93 26.53 5.45
C VAL A 400 3.47 26.75 5.02
N VAL A 401 2.84 27.80 5.56
CA VAL A 401 1.38 28.00 5.54
C VAL A 401 0.95 29.07 4.54
N ALA A 402 -0.11 28.77 3.78
CA ALA A 402 -0.97 29.79 3.16
C ALA A 402 -2.25 29.95 3.98
N ARG A 403 -2.55 31.15 4.47
CA ARG A 403 -3.79 31.43 5.23
C ARG A 403 -4.91 31.84 4.27
N PRO A 404 -6.12 31.25 4.36
CA PRO A 404 -7.25 31.73 3.59
C PRO A 404 -7.65 33.15 4.02
N ASP A 405 -8.04 33.98 3.05
CA ASP A 405 -8.57 35.32 3.31
C ASP A 405 -10.02 35.22 3.82
N LEU A 406 -10.19 35.38 5.13
CA LEU A 406 -11.49 35.31 5.80
C LEU A 406 -12.20 36.67 5.89
N SER A 407 -11.63 37.74 5.33
CA SER A 407 -12.20 39.08 5.39
C SER A 407 -13.58 39.20 4.72
N LYS A 408 -13.94 38.24 3.84
CA LYS A 408 -15.19 38.23 3.07
C LYS A 408 -16.28 37.32 3.63
N GLN A 409 -16.06 36.65 4.77
CA GLN A 409 -17.07 35.76 5.34
C GLN A 409 -18.27 36.52 5.94
N PRO A 410 -19.52 36.11 5.64
CA PRO A 410 -20.71 36.68 6.27
C PRO A 410 -20.74 36.36 7.78
N ARG A 411 -21.01 37.37 8.61
CA ARG A 411 -21.15 37.20 10.07
C ARG A 411 -22.58 36.79 10.46
N PRO A 412 -22.76 35.97 11.52
CA PRO A 412 -21.73 35.44 12.40
C PRO A 412 -21.10 34.17 11.82
N PHE A 413 -19.85 33.91 12.16
CA PHE A 413 -19.16 32.67 11.80
C PHE A 413 -18.15 32.28 12.87
N THR A 414 -17.70 31.03 12.84
CA THR A 414 -16.64 30.52 13.69
C THR A 414 -15.53 29.96 12.83
N THR A 415 -14.28 30.36 13.08
CA THR A 415 -13.12 29.73 12.45
C THR A 415 -12.58 28.61 13.33
N ILE A 416 -12.20 27.50 12.70
CA ILE A 416 -11.55 26.35 13.31
C ILE A 416 -10.20 26.24 12.63
N ASP A 417 -9.19 26.77 13.30
CA ASP A 417 -7.81 26.89 12.84
C ASP A 417 -7.00 25.80 13.56
N PHE A 418 -6.38 24.89 12.81
CA PHE A 418 -5.58 23.83 13.41
C PHE A 418 -4.38 23.44 12.56
N VAL A 419 -3.37 22.90 13.23
CA VAL A 419 -2.17 22.37 12.58
C VAL A 419 -2.25 20.86 12.58
N LEU A 420 -2.00 20.22 11.44
CA LEU A 420 -1.61 18.82 11.35
C LEU A 420 -0.08 18.79 11.39
N GLY A 421 0.46 18.26 12.48
CA GLY A 421 1.90 18.34 12.82
C GLY A 421 2.73 17.14 12.38
N PHE A 422 2.09 16.11 11.84
CA PHE A 422 2.70 14.82 11.53
C PHE A 422 2.36 14.40 10.10
N ARG A 423 3.39 13.95 9.36
CA ARG A 423 3.26 13.39 8.01
C ARG A 423 3.57 11.91 8.07
N ASP A 424 2.59 11.07 7.78
CA ASP A 424 2.78 9.62 7.63
C ASP A 424 3.05 9.25 6.15
N GLU A 425 3.12 7.96 5.82
CA GLU A 425 3.26 7.50 4.43
C GLU A 425 2.02 7.79 3.57
N LEU A 426 0.86 8.00 4.19
CA LEU A 426 -0.36 8.52 3.56
C LEU A 426 -0.90 9.71 4.35
N ALA A 427 -1.62 10.60 3.65
CA ALA A 427 -2.38 11.66 4.29
C ALA A 427 -3.41 11.06 5.28
N PRO A 428 -3.54 11.63 6.49
CA PRO A 428 -4.45 11.10 7.48
C PRO A 428 -5.92 11.21 7.08
N GLN A 429 -6.74 10.40 7.76
CA GLN A 429 -8.17 10.68 7.83
C GLN A 429 -8.40 11.73 8.92
N VAL A 430 -9.21 12.75 8.60
CA VAL A 430 -9.47 13.88 9.49
C VAL A 430 -10.98 14.15 9.49
N ALA A 431 -11.54 14.46 10.65
CA ALA A 431 -12.88 15.02 10.78
C ALA A 431 -12.84 16.28 11.64
N VAL A 432 -13.61 17.30 11.24
CA VAL A 432 -13.82 18.54 11.98
C VAL A 432 -15.32 18.72 12.18
N TRP A 433 -15.77 18.84 13.43
CA TRP A 433 -17.19 19.01 13.73
C TRP A 433 -17.44 19.87 14.96
N ILE A 434 -18.70 20.26 15.13
CA ILE A 434 -19.20 21.03 16.27
C ILE A 434 -20.19 20.18 17.08
N GLU A 435 -20.06 20.26 18.40
CA GLU A 435 -21.00 19.75 19.39
C GLU A 435 -21.61 20.89 20.21
N ASP A 436 -22.83 20.69 20.70
CA ASP A 436 -23.46 21.60 21.66
C ASP A 436 -23.01 21.32 23.12
N ALA A 437 -23.53 22.10 24.07
CA ALA A 437 -23.21 21.97 25.48
C ALA A 437 -23.57 20.60 26.10
N SER A 438 -24.45 19.82 25.48
CA SER A 438 -24.80 18.45 25.91
C SER A 438 -23.91 17.38 25.27
N GLY A 439 -23.00 17.78 24.38
CA GLY A 439 -22.19 16.88 23.55
C GLY A 439 -22.92 16.38 22.32
N ALA A 440 -24.11 16.90 21.99
CA ALA A 440 -24.84 16.46 20.80
C ALA A 440 -24.23 17.05 19.53
N HIS A 441 -24.18 16.26 18.45
CA HIS A 441 -23.69 16.68 17.15
C HIS A 441 -24.52 17.83 16.58
N VAL A 442 -23.86 18.92 16.21
CA VAL A 442 -24.49 20.09 15.60
C VAL A 442 -24.28 20.08 14.09
N LYS A 443 -23.03 19.92 13.65
CA LYS A 443 -22.64 19.94 12.24
C LYS A 443 -21.23 19.39 12.04
N THR A 444 -21.05 18.59 10.99
CA THR A 444 -19.72 18.25 10.46
C THR A 444 -19.29 19.37 9.51
N VAL A 445 -18.11 19.94 9.74
CA VAL A 445 -17.55 21.05 8.93
C VAL A 445 -16.64 20.52 7.83
N PHE A 446 -15.92 19.43 8.10
CA PHE A 446 -15.06 18.76 7.15
C PHE A 446 -14.90 17.28 7.52
N VAL A 447 -14.77 16.42 6.51
CA VAL A 447 -14.28 15.06 6.68
C VAL A 447 -13.47 14.62 5.47
N SER A 448 -12.39 13.89 5.70
CA SER A 448 -11.56 13.31 4.63
C SER A 448 -12.35 12.35 3.73
N GLY A 449 -12.00 12.34 2.44
CA GLY A 449 -12.68 11.61 1.37
C GLY A 449 -13.01 10.15 1.69
N PHE A 450 -12.00 9.37 2.10
CA PHE A 450 -12.20 7.96 2.37
C PHE A 450 -13.19 7.76 3.53
N ALA A 451 -12.95 8.39 4.68
CA ALA A 451 -13.83 8.29 5.85
C ALA A 451 -15.28 8.73 5.55
N GLY A 452 -15.45 9.82 4.79
CA GLY A 452 -16.74 10.36 4.38
C GLY A 452 -17.55 9.43 3.47
N HIS A 453 -16.89 8.71 2.55
CA HIS A 453 -17.56 7.81 1.61
C HIS A 453 -17.69 6.37 2.12
N VAL A 454 -16.69 5.82 2.82
CA VAL A 454 -16.70 4.43 3.29
C VAL A 454 -17.69 4.22 4.45
N LYS A 455 -17.87 5.25 5.29
CA LYS A 455 -18.83 5.28 6.42
C LYS A 455 -18.75 4.01 7.28
N GLY A 456 -19.90 3.40 7.59
CA GLY A 456 -20.00 2.22 8.45
C GLY A 456 -19.40 0.94 7.88
N ARG A 457 -18.90 0.92 6.63
CA ARG A 457 -18.20 -0.25 6.07
C ARG A 457 -16.80 -0.41 6.64
N GLN A 458 -16.12 0.70 6.92
CA GLN A 458 -14.80 0.72 7.54
C GLN A 458 -14.63 2.01 8.34
N VAL A 459 -14.75 1.92 9.67
CA VAL A 459 -14.67 3.10 10.54
C VAL A 459 -13.22 3.45 10.81
N THR A 460 -12.73 4.55 10.24
CA THR A 460 -11.36 5.08 10.46
C THR A 460 -11.29 6.25 11.44
N LEU A 461 -12.45 6.86 11.75
CA LEU A 461 -12.61 8.00 12.65
C LEU A 461 -13.73 7.67 13.65
N PRO A 462 -13.45 6.83 14.66
CA PRO A 462 -14.48 6.24 15.52
C PRO A 462 -15.28 7.27 16.31
N VAL A 463 -14.67 8.35 16.81
CA VAL A 463 -15.37 9.32 17.67
C VAL A 463 -16.36 10.13 16.84
N TRP A 464 -15.92 10.67 15.72
CA TRP A 464 -16.79 11.38 14.78
C TRP A 464 -17.89 10.47 14.23
N ALA A 465 -17.57 9.22 13.86
CA ALA A 465 -18.55 8.28 13.33
C ALA A 465 -19.63 7.93 14.36
N GLU A 466 -19.23 7.71 15.61
CA GLU A 466 -20.17 7.42 16.70
C GLU A 466 -21.10 8.60 16.98
N MET A 467 -20.55 9.81 17.05
CA MET A 467 -21.31 11.00 17.41
C MET A 467 -22.20 11.51 16.25
N SER A 468 -21.63 11.63 15.05
CA SER A 468 -22.37 12.18 13.91
C SER A 468 -23.32 11.17 13.26
N LYS A 469 -23.08 9.87 13.45
CA LYS A 469 -23.70 8.80 12.62
C LYS A 469 -23.57 9.10 11.12
N PHE A 470 -22.45 9.72 10.72
CA PHE A 470 -22.14 10.19 9.36
C PHE A 470 -23.05 11.31 8.83
N ALA A 471 -23.81 11.98 9.71
CA ALA A 471 -24.71 13.05 9.31
C ALA A 471 -23.95 14.25 8.73
N GLY A 472 -24.41 14.71 7.56
CA GLY A 472 -23.83 15.84 6.83
C GLY A 472 -22.52 15.53 6.09
N ALA A 473 -21.97 14.32 6.19
CA ALA A 473 -20.70 13.95 5.56
C ALA A 473 -20.69 14.21 4.05
N ASP A 474 -21.75 13.82 3.34
CA ASP A 474 -21.83 13.93 1.87
C ASP A 474 -21.70 15.38 1.35
N ALA A 475 -22.04 16.37 2.17
CA ALA A 475 -21.98 17.79 1.79
C ALA A 475 -20.61 18.44 2.03
N VAL A 476 -19.75 17.82 2.86
CA VAL A 476 -18.48 18.41 3.34
C VAL A 476 -17.27 17.50 3.15
N THR A 477 -17.48 16.35 2.49
CA THR A 477 -16.41 15.41 2.18
C THR A 477 -15.48 16.05 1.15
N GLY A 478 -14.19 16.09 1.47
CA GLY A 478 -13.16 16.70 0.61
C GLY A 478 -11.97 15.78 0.39
N ALA A 479 -11.01 16.23 -0.41
CA ALA A 479 -9.72 15.56 -0.53
C ALA A 479 -9.06 15.43 0.86
N SER A 480 -8.39 14.30 1.10
CA SER A 480 -7.59 14.14 2.32
C SER A 480 -6.55 15.26 2.40
N ILE A 481 -6.52 15.94 3.53
CA ILE A 481 -5.52 16.93 3.86
C ILE A 481 -4.32 16.24 4.54
N ASP A 482 -3.11 16.78 4.34
CA ASP A 482 -1.86 16.22 4.85
C ASP A 482 -1.30 17.09 5.98
N VAL A 483 -0.04 16.93 6.39
CA VAL A 483 0.64 17.87 7.28
C VAL A 483 0.47 19.30 6.76
N GLY A 484 0.08 20.23 7.64
CA GLY A 484 -0.35 21.54 7.19
C GLY A 484 -0.96 22.39 8.29
N HIS A 485 -1.20 23.66 7.98
CA HIS A 485 -2.08 24.51 8.76
C HIS A 485 -3.37 24.69 7.98
N TYR A 486 -4.49 24.36 8.61
CA TYR A 486 -5.81 24.36 8.01
C TYR A 486 -6.73 25.30 8.76
N VAL A 487 -7.55 26.03 8.01
CA VAL A 487 -8.56 26.91 8.58
C VAL A 487 -9.88 26.62 7.89
N TYR A 488 -10.83 26.13 8.68
CA TYR A 488 -12.21 25.93 8.25
C TYR A 488 -13.10 26.96 8.91
N ALA A 489 -14.24 27.24 8.29
CA ALA A 489 -15.20 28.16 8.84
C ALA A 489 -16.59 27.55 8.89
N TRP A 490 -17.21 27.67 10.05
CA TRP A 490 -18.58 27.28 10.31
C TRP A 490 -19.47 28.52 10.35
N ASP A 491 -20.54 28.49 9.56
CA ASP A 491 -21.55 29.54 9.42
C ASP A 491 -22.53 29.64 10.61
N CYS A 492 -22.21 28.98 11.73
CA CYS A 492 -23.05 28.95 12.94
C CYS A 492 -24.47 28.39 12.67
N THR A 493 -24.61 27.45 11.73
CA THR A 493 -25.87 26.74 11.45
C THR A 493 -25.82 25.26 11.82
N GLY A 494 -26.96 24.66 12.14
CA GLY A 494 -27.10 23.22 12.30
C GLY A 494 -27.18 22.47 10.97
N LEU A 495 -27.34 21.14 11.04
CA LEU A 495 -27.60 20.28 9.87
C LEU A 495 -28.84 20.69 9.06
N ASP A 496 -29.83 21.32 9.70
CA ASP A 496 -31.05 21.82 9.05
C ASP A 496 -30.87 23.20 8.38
N GLY A 497 -29.65 23.74 8.39
CA GLY A 497 -29.32 25.06 7.85
C GLY A 497 -29.82 26.23 8.70
N LYS A 498 -30.44 25.99 9.87
CA LYS A 498 -30.92 27.06 10.73
C LYS A 498 -29.80 27.57 11.66
N PRO A 499 -29.79 28.87 11.99
CA PRO A 499 -28.85 29.41 12.96
C PRO A 499 -28.98 28.72 14.32
N VAL A 500 -27.84 28.41 14.94
CA VAL A 500 -27.81 27.85 16.29
C VAL A 500 -28.14 28.89 17.35
N LYS A 501 -28.57 28.44 18.54
CA LYS A 501 -28.87 29.34 19.66
C LYS A 501 -27.57 29.88 20.29
N PRO A 502 -27.57 31.09 20.87
CA PRO A 502 -26.46 31.52 21.72
C PRO A 502 -26.23 30.53 22.85
N GLY A 503 -24.97 30.19 23.13
CA GLY A 503 -24.64 29.14 24.08
C GLY A 503 -23.21 28.64 23.93
N ARG A 504 -22.87 27.63 24.75
CA ARG A 504 -21.57 26.97 24.73
C ARG A 504 -21.56 25.86 23.68
N TYR A 505 -20.46 25.79 22.94
CA TYR A 505 -20.21 24.81 21.90
C TYR A 505 -18.77 24.28 22.03
N THR A 506 -18.50 23.15 21.39
CA THR A 506 -17.17 22.56 21.32
C THR A 506 -16.85 22.26 19.86
N ALA A 507 -15.71 22.75 19.37
CA ALA A 507 -15.16 22.29 18.10
C ALA A 507 -14.18 21.15 18.35
N LYS A 508 -14.23 20.12 17.51
CA LYS A 508 -13.37 18.95 17.60
C LYS A 508 -12.67 18.66 16.29
N VAL A 509 -11.42 18.21 16.38
CA VAL A 509 -10.59 17.72 15.28
C VAL A 509 -10.10 16.33 15.65
N GLU A 510 -10.54 15.33 14.91
CA GLU A 510 -10.07 13.94 15.05
C GLU A 510 -9.17 13.62 13.87
N VAL A 511 -8.01 13.02 14.14
CA VAL A 511 -7.05 12.60 13.14
C VAL A 511 -6.62 11.15 13.37
N SER A 512 -6.58 10.37 12.29
CA SER A 512 -6.08 8.99 12.28
C SER A 512 -5.13 8.78 11.12
N HIS A 513 -3.90 8.36 11.42
CA HIS A 513 -2.85 8.06 10.46
C HIS A 513 -2.74 6.56 10.21
N TRP A 514 -2.41 6.20 8.97
CA TRP A 514 -2.10 4.84 8.56
C TRP A 514 -0.91 4.91 7.59
N PRO A 515 0.10 4.03 7.73
CA PRO A 515 0.12 2.80 8.52
C PRO A 515 0.61 2.94 9.97
N SER A 516 1.04 4.13 10.41
CA SER A 516 1.62 4.31 11.75
C SER A 516 0.63 4.12 12.91
N MET A 517 -0.68 4.09 12.62
CA MET A 517 -1.77 4.02 13.59
C MET A 517 -1.76 5.19 14.60
N LYS A 518 -1.08 6.29 14.29
CA LYS A 518 -1.06 7.49 15.13
C LYS A 518 -2.42 8.18 15.13
N TYR A 519 -2.95 8.43 16.32
CA TYR A 519 -4.31 8.92 16.51
C TYR A 519 -4.33 10.07 17.51
N GLN A 520 -5.16 11.07 17.26
CA GLN A 520 -5.40 12.16 18.21
C GLN A 520 -6.80 12.76 18.05
N LEU A 521 -7.39 13.16 19.18
CA LEU A 521 -8.57 14.01 19.25
C LEU A 521 -8.18 15.32 19.94
N ALA A 522 -8.37 16.45 19.27
CA ALA A 522 -8.23 17.79 19.85
C ALA A 522 -9.61 18.44 19.94
N GLU A 523 -9.85 19.17 21.03
CA GLU A 523 -11.13 19.83 21.28
C GLU A 523 -10.93 21.20 21.92
N ALA A 524 -11.78 22.16 21.54
CA ALA A 524 -11.77 23.51 22.10
C ALA A 524 -13.21 24.02 22.28
N ALA A 525 -13.54 24.40 23.51
CA ALA A 525 -14.84 24.96 23.86
C ALA A 525 -14.87 26.48 23.67
N PHE A 526 -15.98 27.01 23.15
CA PHE A 526 -16.19 28.43 22.89
C PHE A 526 -17.67 28.81 23.06
N THR A 527 -17.98 30.10 23.11
CA THR A 527 -19.36 30.61 23.22
C THR A 527 -19.78 31.34 21.95
N VAL A 528 -20.93 30.93 21.40
CA VAL A 528 -21.64 31.70 20.39
C VAL A 528 -22.50 32.73 21.11
N GLY A 529 -22.24 34.02 20.88
CA GLY A 529 -22.92 35.09 21.62
C GLY A 529 -22.79 36.49 20.99
N LYS A 530 -22.74 37.52 21.83
CA LYS A 530 -22.68 38.93 21.41
C LYS A 530 -21.25 39.47 21.24
N LYS A 531 -20.25 38.75 21.75
CA LYS A 531 -18.85 39.17 21.74
C LYS A 531 -18.04 38.15 20.96
N GLU A 532 -16.95 38.64 20.38
CA GLU A 532 -15.91 37.77 19.84
C GLU A 532 -15.27 36.98 20.99
N GLU A 533 -14.99 35.71 20.74
CA GLU A 533 -14.31 34.83 21.69
C GLU A 533 -13.33 33.95 20.94
N THR A 534 -12.12 33.81 21.50
CA THR A 534 -11.08 32.90 21.01
C THR A 534 -10.74 31.88 22.09
N ALA A 535 -10.79 30.61 21.74
CA ALA A 535 -10.26 29.51 22.52
C ALA A 535 -9.01 28.97 21.82
N ARG A 536 -7.97 28.65 22.59
CA ARG A 536 -6.73 28.04 22.09
C ARG A 536 -6.39 26.83 22.95
N VAL A 537 -6.04 25.74 22.29
CA VAL A 537 -5.56 24.51 22.90
C VAL A 537 -4.31 24.08 22.17
N GLU A 538 -3.23 23.90 22.92
CA GLU A 538 -2.00 23.26 22.42
C GLU A 538 -2.00 21.84 23.00
N THR A 539 -2.05 20.82 22.14
CA THR A 539 -2.24 19.43 22.59
C THR A 539 -1.60 18.43 21.63
N GLY A 540 -0.86 17.46 22.16
CA GLY A 540 -0.26 16.37 21.39
C GLY A 540 0.67 16.83 20.27
N ASP A 541 1.04 15.88 19.41
CA ASP A 541 2.01 16.08 18.33
C ASP A 541 1.38 16.04 16.94
N TYR A 542 0.17 15.48 16.83
CA TYR A 542 -0.51 15.25 15.54
C TYR A 542 -1.48 16.37 15.22
N VAL A 543 -2.13 16.94 16.23
CA VAL A 543 -2.88 18.20 16.16
C VAL A 543 -2.32 19.18 17.20
N PRO A 544 -1.05 19.63 17.05
CA PRO A 544 -0.34 20.34 18.11
C PRO A 544 -1.00 21.65 18.54
N SER A 545 -1.78 22.29 17.65
CA SER A 545 -2.49 23.53 17.92
C SER A 545 -3.89 23.49 17.34
N LEU A 546 -4.88 23.91 18.13
CA LEU A 546 -6.26 24.16 17.74
C LEU A 546 -6.70 25.52 18.31
N VAL A 547 -7.08 26.44 17.43
CA VAL A 547 -7.60 27.76 17.74
C VAL A 547 -9.00 27.89 17.16
N VAL A 548 -9.96 28.27 18.01
CA VAL A 548 -11.35 28.48 17.60
C VAL A 548 -11.73 29.92 17.90
N THR A 549 -12.17 30.65 16.89
CA THR A 549 -12.60 32.06 17.05
C THR A 549 -14.01 32.25 16.55
N TYR A 550 -14.91 32.69 17.43
CA TYR A 550 -16.27 33.09 17.06
C TYR A 550 -16.32 34.58 16.75
N TYR A 551 -16.85 34.94 15.58
CA TYR A 551 -17.06 36.30 15.13
C TYR A 551 -18.56 36.64 15.16
N PRO A 552 -19.02 37.56 16.04
CA PRO A 552 -20.42 37.96 16.10
C PRO A 552 -20.81 38.81 14.88
N ARG A 553 -22.12 38.98 14.69
CA ARG A 553 -22.71 39.87 13.68
C ARG A 553 -22.17 41.30 13.76
#